data_AF-A0A5D3E7S3-F1
#
_entry.id   AF-A0A5D3E7S3-F1
#
_cell.length_a   1.000
_cell.length_b   1.000
_cell.length_c   1.000
_cell.angle_alpha   90.00
_cell.angle_beta   90.00
_cell.angle_gamma   90.00
#
_symmetry.space_group_name_H-M   'P 1'
#
loop_
_entity.id
_entity.type
_entity.pdbx_description
1 polymer ?
#
loop_
_entity_poly.entity_id
_entity_poly.type
_entity_poly.pdbx_seq_one_letter_code
_entity_poly.pdbx_strand_id
1 'polypeptide(L)'
;MPNPVIKQSLDRVKFTQLKGLKNLDIHFGNKKVTAIFGVNGCGKSTILHALACLYRPCSAIGEKNYFTRFFKRENRVTWIGSKLYADFTIEGTPRNGHRYEKRGDRWTPRIDKRPQRDVVYIGINSCVPDIEQATVTTSKYNMGLEEEVERRNDIICSASQIMNYAYNNYLILRKHT
;
A
#
# COMPACT_ATOMS: atom_id res chain seq x y z
N MET A 1 -4.48 -0.94 -33.44
CA MET A 1 -3.96 0.43 -33.37
C MET A 1 -3.35 0.63 -31.99
N PRO A 2 -2.15 1.22 -31.83
CA PRO A 2 -1.67 1.56 -30.49
C PRO A 2 -2.66 2.54 -29.85
N ASN A 3 -3.06 2.29 -28.61
CA ASN A 3 -3.94 3.21 -27.89
C ASN A 3 -3.25 4.58 -27.78
N PRO A 4 -3.95 5.69 -28.06
CA PRO A 4 -3.36 7.02 -27.94
C PRO A 4 -2.83 7.22 -26.51
N VAL A 5 -1.56 7.60 -26.40
CA VAL A 5 -0.92 7.87 -25.11
C VAL A 5 -1.47 9.19 -24.57
N ILE A 6 -2.44 9.09 -23.66
CA ILE A 6 -3.02 10.25 -22.98
C ILE A 6 -1.92 10.92 -22.13
N LYS A 7 -1.61 12.18 -22.42
CA LYS A 7 -0.62 12.95 -21.65
C LYS A 7 -1.14 13.16 -20.23
N GLN A 8 -0.42 12.61 -19.26
CA GLN A 8 -0.86 12.61 -17.87
C GLN A 8 0.29 12.61 -16.85
N SER A 9 0.11 13.29 -15.72
CA SER A 9 0.98 13.26 -14.53
C SER A 9 0.19 12.98 -13.24
N LEU A 10 0.89 12.45 -12.23
CA LEU A 10 0.46 12.45 -10.84
C LEU A 10 1.14 13.62 -10.16
N ASP A 11 0.37 14.60 -9.68
CA ASP A 11 0.93 15.85 -9.18
C ASP A 11 1.11 15.79 -7.65
N ARG A 12 0.16 15.15 -6.97
CA ARG A 12 0.16 15.00 -5.51
C ARG A 12 -0.54 13.73 -5.06
N VAL A 13 -0.08 13.15 -3.96
CA VAL A 13 -0.83 12.16 -3.18
C VAL A 13 -0.83 12.56 -1.71
N LYS A 14 -2.02 12.57 -1.09
CA LYS A 14 -2.20 12.86 0.33
C LYS A 14 -2.82 11.68 1.04
N PHE A 15 -2.09 11.07 1.97
CA PHE A 15 -2.56 10.00 2.83
C PHE A 15 -3.13 10.58 4.11
N THR A 16 -4.43 10.38 4.35
CA THR A 16 -5.01 10.63 5.67
C THR A 16 -4.60 9.51 6.62
N GLN A 17 -4.85 8.25 6.20
CA GLN A 17 -4.44 7.06 6.94
C GLN A 17 -4.33 5.85 6.00
N LEU A 18 -3.19 5.14 6.01
CA LEU A 18 -3.01 3.87 5.32
C LEU A 18 -1.76 3.13 5.83
N LYS A 19 -1.91 1.94 6.43
CA LYS A 19 -0.81 1.03 6.84
C LYS A 19 0.41 1.78 7.42
N GLY A 20 0.22 2.45 8.55
CA GLY A 20 1.25 3.21 9.26
C GLY A 20 1.44 4.65 8.77
N LEU A 21 1.09 4.96 7.52
CA LEU A 21 1.09 6.34 7.02
C LEU A 21 -0.07 7.12 7.64
N LYS A 22 0.22 8.27 8.24
CA LYS A 22 -0.74 9.19 8.83
C LYS A 22 -0.42 10.61 8.40
N ASN A 23 -1.41 11.32 7.85
CA ASN A 23 -1.29 12.71 7.40
C ASN A 23 -0.01 13.00 6.60
N LEU A 24 0.32 12.14 5.64
CA LEU A 24 1.48 12.29 4.77
C LEU A 24 1.06 12.95 3.46
N ASP A 25 1.77 13.99 3.05
CA ASP A 25 1.50 14.77 1.85
C ASP A 25 2.72 14.77 0.93
N ILE A 26 2.57 14.28 -0.29
CA ILE A 26 3.68 14.12 -1.24
C ILE A 26 3.32 14.85 -2.53
N HIS A 27 4.18 15.78 -2.94
CA HIS A 27 4.08 16.48 -4.20
C HIS A 27 5.19 15.99 -5.14
N PHE A 28 4.83 15.54 -6.34
CA PHE A 28 5.80 15.01 -7.32
C PHE A 28 6.37 16.09 -8.23
N GLY A 29 5.68 17.24 -8.35
CA GLY A 29 6.06 18.34 -9.22
C GLY A 29 6.25 17.89 -10.67
N ASN A 30 7.11 18.59 -11.42
CA ASN A 30 7.42 18.25 -12.82
C ASN A 30 8.58 17.24 -12.95
N LYS A 31 8.71 16.30 -12.00
CA LYS A 31 9.80 15.31 -12.01
C LYS A 31 9.36 14.01 -12.69
N LYS A 32 10.21 13.48 -13.58
CA LYS A 32 9.95 12.21 -14.28
C LYS A 32 10.27 10.98 -13.44
N VAL A 33 11.16 11.13 -12.46
CA VAL A 33 11.63 10.06 -11.57
C VAL A 33 11.60 10.57 -10.14
N THR A 34 11.06 9.75 -9.23
CA THR A 34 11.00 10.04 -7.79
C THR A 34 11.56 8.85 -7.03
N ALA A 35 12.49 9.10 -6.12
CA ALA A 35 13.06 8.09 -5.25
C ALA A 35 12.53 8.28 -3.82
N ILE A 36 12.16 7.19 -3.16
CA ILE A 36 11.63 7.18 -1.79
C ILE A 36 12.61 6.39 -0.90
N PHE A 37 13.28 7.08 0.01
CA PHE A 37 14.24 6.50 0.94
C PHE A 37 13.77 6.60 2.39
N GLY A 38 14.37 5.79 3.27
CA GLY A 38 14.05 5.78 4.69
C GLY A 38 14.29 4.41 5.33
N VAL A 39 14.22 4.36 6.66
CA VAL A 39 14.43 3.13 7.44
C VAL A 39 13.40 2.04 7.13
N ASN A 40 13.71 0.79 7.48
CA ASN A 40 12.76 -0.31 7.34
C ASN A 40 11.49 -0.04 8.16
N GLY A 41 10.33 -0.44 7.63
CA GLY A 41 9.04 -0.22 8.30
C GLY A 41 8.46 1.20 8.19
N CYS A 42 9.18 2.20 7.67
CA CYS A 42 8.65 3.58 7.60
C CYS A 42 7.53 3.82 6.57
N GLY A 43 7.16 2.80 5.77
CA GLY A 43 6.03 2.86 4.85
C GLY A 43 6.37 3.11 3.38
N LYS A 44 7.64 3.04 2.96
CA LYS A 44 8.05 3.20 1.54
C LYS A 44 7.26 2.29 0.59
N SER A 45 7.22 0.99 0.89
CA SER A 45 6.46 0.03 0.07
C SER A 45 4.96 0.29 0.13
N THR A 46 4.43 0.76 1.27
CA THR A 46 3.02 1.18 1.40
C THR A 46 2.68 2.29 0.41
N ILE A 47 3.56 3.29 0.26
CA ILE A 47 3.38 4.38 -0.71
C ILE A 47 3.33 3.79 -2.12
N LEU A 48 4.34 2.99 -2.51
CA LEU A 48 4.39 2.38 -3.85
C LEU A 48 3.17 1.52 -4.16
N HIS A 49 2.73 0.69 -3.21
CA HIS A 49 1.55 -0.17 -3.35
C HIS A 49 0.26 0.65 -3.53
N ALA A 50 0.11 1.77 -2.81
CA ALA A 50 -1.03 2.65 -2.97
C ALA A 50 -1.03 3.35 -4.34
N LEU A 51 0.14 3.85 -4.77
CA LEU A 51 0.30 4.50 -6.07
C LEU A 51 -0.03 3.55 -7.24
N ALA A 52 0.36 2.28 -7.15
CA ALA A 52 0.04 1.26 -8.14
C ALA A 52 -1.48 1.07 -8.33
N CYS A 53 -2.28 1.34 -7.29
CA CYS A 53 -3.72 1.14 -7.30
C CYS A 53 -4.55 2.34 -7.79
N LEU A 54 -3.93 3.48 -8.08
CA LEU A 54 -4.66 4.71 -8.42
C LEU A 54 -5.36 4.66 -9.78
N TYR A 55 -4.86 3.82 -10.69
CA TYR A 55 -5.26 3.79 -12.09
C TYR A 55 -6.01 2.52 -12.48
N ARG A 56 -6.60 2.54 -13.66
CA ARG A 56 -7.05 1.34 -14.38
C ARG A 56 -6.24 1.18 -15.67
N PRO A 57 -5.88 -0.06 -16.03
CA PRO A 57 -5.15 -0.30 -17.26
C PRO A 57 -5.99 0.06 -18.49
N CYS A 58 -5.31 0.49 -19.54
CA CYS A 58 -5.87 0.75 -20.87
C CYS A 58 -5.37 -0.24 -21.93
N SER A 59 -4.30 -0.99 -21.68
CA SER A 59 -3.78 -2.04 -22.56
C SER A 59 -3.45 -3.32 -21.79
N ALA A 60 -2.97 -4.34 -22.52
CA ALA A 60 -2.49 -5.59 -21.93
C ALA A 60 -1.21 -5.42 -21.07
N ILE A 61 -0.49 -4.31 -21.24
CA ILE A 61 0.74 -4.03 -20.48
C ILE A 61 0.40 -3.58 -19.05
N GLY A 62 -0.68 -2.83 -18.87
CA GLY A 62 -1.07 -2.30 -17.57
C GLY A 62 -1.61 -3.38 -16.64
N GLU A 63 -1.16 -3.37 -15.38
CA GLU A 63 -1.65 -4.32 -14.39
C GLU A 63 -2.98 -3.88 -13.78
N LYS A 64 -3.87 -4.86 -13.58
CA LYS A 64 -5.15 -4.64 -12.87
C LYS A 64 -4.92 -4.61 -11.35
N ASN A 65 -4.37 -3.50 -10.87
CA ASN A 65 -4.01 -3.31 -9.46
C ASN A 65 -5.20 -2.99 -8.55
N TYR A 66 -5.68 -4.00 -7.84
CA TYR A 66 -6.63 -3.82 -6.74
C TYR A 66 -5.91 -3.52 -5.44
N PHE A 67 -6.46 -2.63 -4.62
CA PHE A 67 -5.97 -2.42 -3.26
C PHE A 67 -5.90 -3.72 -2.46
N THR A 68 -6.81 -4.68 -2.68
CA THR A 68 -6.79 -5.99 -2.01
C THR A 68 -5.59 -6.87 -2.37
N ARG A 69 -4.87 -6.58 -3.47
CA ARG A 69 -3.62 -7.28 -3.81
C ARG A 69 -2.53 -6.99 -2.78
N PHE A 70 -2.40 -5.73 -2.36
CA PHE A 70 -1.34 -5.26 -1.45
C PHE A 70 -1.82 -5.07 -0.01
N PHE A 71 -3.10 -4.76 0.17
CA PHE A 71 -3.79 -4.53 1.45
C PHE A 71 -4.83 -5.64 1.66
N LYS A 72 -4.35 -6.87 1.78
CA LYS A 72 -5.17 -8.06 2.05
C LYS A 72 -5.84 -7.96 3.41
N ARG A 73 -7.10 -8.37 3.51
CA ARG A 73 -7.79 -8.50 4.79
C ARG A 73 -7.24 -9.74 5.50
N GLU A 74 -6.60 -9.55 6.64
CA GLU A 74 -6.01 -10.65 7.41
C GLU A 74 -6.33 -10.47 8.89
N ASN A 75 -6.84 -11.53 9.51
CA ASN A 75 -7.25 -11.55 10.92
C ASN A 75 -8.14 -10.34 11.27
N ARG A 76 -7.68 -9.49 12.20
CA ARG A 76 -8.38 -8.30 12.67
C ARG A 76 -8.13 -7.04 11.81
N VAL A 77 -7.32 -7.13 10.76
CA VAL A 77 -6.96 -5.98 9.90
C VAL A 77 -7.92 -5.89 8.72
N THR A 78 -8.89 -4.97 8.81
CA THR A 78 -9.93 -4.75 7.78
C THR A 78 -9.59 -3.65 6.78
N TRP A 79 -8.60 -2.82 7.11
CA TRP A 79 -8.25 -1.56 6.44
C TRP A 79 -9.37 -0.51 6.43
N ILE A 80 -10.48 -0.74 7.13
CA ILE A 80 -11.57 0.24 7.25
C ILE A 80 -11.05 1.53 7.87
N GLY A 81 -11.48 2.67 7.34
CA GLY A 81 -10.99 4.00 7.71
C GLY A 81 -9.77 4.45 6.91
N SER A 82 -9.15 3.58 6.12
CA SER A 82 -8.04 3.98 5.25
C SER A 82 -8.54 4.95 4.17
N LYS A 83 -7.78 6.02 3.95
CA LYS A 83 -8.16 7.11 3.06
C LYS A 83 -6.93 7.84 2.52
N LEU A 84 -6.94 8.08 1.22
CA LEU A 84 -5.98 8.92 0.52
C LEU A 84 -6.66 9.72 -0.59
N TYR A 85 -5.96 10.75 -1.07
CA TYR A 85 -6.38 11.61 -2.16
C TYR A 85 -5.25 11.69 -3.18
N ALA A 86 -5.60 11.75 -4.46
CA ALA A 86 -4.65 11.97 -5.53
C ALA A 86 -5.10 13.13 -6.42
N ASP A 87 -4.13 13.92 -6.83
CA ASP A 87 -4.31 15.01 -7.79
C ASP A 87 -3.53 14.64 -9.05
N PHE A 88 -4.17 14.76 -10.21
CA PHE A 88 -3.58 14.41 -11.51
C PHE A 88 -3.75 15.58 -12.47
N THR A 89 -2.86 15.68 -13.45
CA THR A 89 -3.10 16.51 -14.63
C THR A 89 -3.29 15.57 -15.82
N ILE A 90 -4.41 15.70 -16.53
CA ILE A 90 -4.77 14.87 -17.69
C ILE A 90 -5.04 15.82 -18.86
N GLU A 91 -4.28 15.68 -19.94
CA GLU A 91 -4.36 16.54 -21.13
C GLU A 91 -4.26 18.04 -20.79
N GLY A 92 -3.40 18.39 -19.81
CA GLY A 92 -3.23 19.76 -19.33
C GLY A 92 -4.33 20.26 -18.38
N THR A 93 -5.38 19.47 -18.15
CA THR A 93 -6.45 19.81 -17.21
C THR A 93 -6.17 19.22 -15.82
N PRO A 94 -6.08 20.04 -14.77
CA PRO A 94 -5.91 19.54 -13.40
C PRO A 94 -7.20 18.88 -12.91
N ARG A 95 -7.06 17.71 -12.28
CA ARG A 95 -8.11 16.95 -11.64
C ARG A 95 -7.70 16.63 -10.22
N ASN A 96 -8.23 17.41 -9.28
CA ASN A 96 -7.81 17.38 -7.88
C ASN A 96 -8.84 16.63 -7.01
N GLY A 97 -8.36 16.09 -5.89
CA GLY A 97 -9.20 15.52 -4.85
C GLY A 97 -9.78 14.15 -5.17
N HIS A 98 -9.18 13.38 -6.09
CA HIS A 98 -9.62 12.01 -6.35
C HIS A 98 -9.44 11.16 -5.09
N ARG A 99 -10.56 10.84 -4.45
CA ARG A 99 -10.58 10.19 -3.13
C ARG A 99 -10.59 8.69 -3.26
N TYR A 100 -9.67 8.00 -2.59
CA TYR A 100 -9.64 6.55 -2.46
C TYR A 100 -9.78 6.16 -1.00
N GLU A 101 -10.76 5.32 -0.67
CA GLU A 101 -11.08 4.99 0.71
C GLU A 101 -11.67 3.59 0.86
N LYS A 102 -11.49 3.05 2.06
CA LYS A 102 -12.11 1.80 2.52
C LYS A 102 -13.09 2.12 3.63
N ARG A 103 -14.36 2.36 3.28
CA ARG A 103 -15.43 2.65 4.27
C ARG A 103 -16.07 1.41 4.86
N GLY A 104 -16.16 0.34 4.07
CA GLY A 104 -16.79 -0.92 4.48
C GLY A 104 -16.12 -2.08 3.78
N ASP A 105 -16.92 -2.98 3.20
CA ASP A 105 -16.41 -4.19 2.58
C ASP A 105 -15.52 -3.95 1.35
N ARG A 106 -15.66 -2.82 0.64
CA ARG A 106 -15.00 -2.59 -0.64
C ARG A 106 -14.26 -1.25 -0.70
N TRP A 107 -13.15 -1.23 -1.44
CA TRP A 107 -12.42 -0.01 -1.75
C TRP A 107 -13.18 0.81 -2.80
N THR A 108 -13.22 2.12 -2.60
CA THR A 108 -13.87 3.11 -3.47
C THR A 108 -12.83 4.14 -3.92
N PRO A 109 -12.81 4.62 -5.17
CA PRO A 109 -13.64 4.17 -6.29
C PRO A 109 -13.29 2.76 -6.74
N ARG A 110 -14.28 2.13 -7.41
CA ARG A 110 -14.06 0.91 -8.15
C ARG A 110 -13.08 1.14 -9.29
N ILE A 111 -12.42 0.07 -9.71
CA ILE A 111 -11.33 0.16 -10.69
C ILE A 111 -11.80 0.79 -12.00
N ASP A 112 -13.01 0.51 -12.46
CA ASP A 112 -13.63 1.07 -13.67
C ASP A 112 -13.79 2.60 -13.63
N LYS A 113 -13.92 3.21 -12.44
CA LYS A 113 -14.07 4.66 -12.27
C LYS A 113 -12.73 5.40 -12.11
N ARG A 114 -11.61 4.68 -12.09
CA ARG A 114 -10.27 5.27 -11.96
C ARG A 114 -9.80 5.86 -13.29
N PRO A 115 -8.87 6.84 -13.27
CA PRO A 115 -8.25 7.33 -14.49
C PRO A 115 -7.53 6.21 -15.24
N GLN A 116 -7.56 6.24 -16.57
CA GLN A 116 -6.86 5.27 -17.42
C GLN A 116 -5.39 5.60 -17.49
N ARG A 117 -4.55 4.66 -17.06
CA ARG A 117 -3.10 4.70 -17.24
C ARG A 117 -2.55 3.30 -17.04
N ASP A 118 -1.72 2.84 -17.97
CA ASP A 118 -0.99 1.60 -17.78
C ASP A 118 0.08 1.81 -16.70
N VAL A 119 -0.02 1.03 -15.63
CA VAL A 119 0.92 1.03 -14.51
C VAL A 119 1.34 -0.40 -14.24
N VAL A 120 2.65 -0.58 -14.14
CA VAL A 120 3.31 -1.86 -13.86
C VAL A 120 4.01 -1.74 -12.51
N TYR A 121 3.81 -2.71 -11.64
CA TYR A 121 4.49 -2.80 -10.35
C TYR A 121 5.59 -3.85 -10.43
N ILE A 122 6.84 -3.37 -10.46
CA ILE A 122 8.02 -4.22 -10.45
C ILE A 122 8.48 -4.37 -8.99
N GLY A 123 8.27 -5.55 -8.43
CA GLY A 123 8.74 -5.93 -7.10
C GLY A 123 9.73 -7.08 -7.17
N ILE A 124 10.35 -7.46 -6.05
CA ILE A 124 11.30 -8.57 -6.01
C ILE A 124 10.65 -9.85 -6.55
N ASN A 125 9.44 -10.17 -6.09
CA ASN A 125 8.70 -11.35 -6.57
C ASN A 125 8.37 -11.34 -8.07
N SER A 126 8.32 -10.18 -8.74
CA SER A 126 8.11 -10.15 -10.20
C SER A 126 9.38 -10.50 -10.99
N CYS A 127 10.51 -10.61 -10.31
CA CYS A 127 11.81 -10.95 -10.91
C CYS A 127 12.30 -12.34 -10.48
N VAL A 128 11.55 -13.03 -9.60
CA VAL A 128 11.88 -14.38 -9.12
C VAL A 128 11.42 -15.40 -10.17
N PRO A 129 12.30 -16.25 -10.71
CA PRO A 129 11.94 -17.29 -11.67
C PRO A 129 10.85 -18.21 -11.13
N ASP A 130 10.00 -18.74 -12.01
CA ASP A 130 8.86 -19.57 -11.60
C ASP A 130 9.26 -20.82 -10.79
N ILE A 131 10.48 -21.34 -11.00
CA ILE A 131 11.01 -22.47 -10.23
C ILE A 131 11.31 -22.13 -8.76
N GLU A 132 11.55 -20.85 -8.46
CA GLU A 132 11.78 -20.33 -7.11
C GLU A 132 10.49 -19.85 -6.43
N GLN A 133 9.38 -19.76 -7.19
CA GLN A 133 8.08 -19.41 -6.64
C GLN A 133 7.50 -20.61 -5.88
N ALA A 134 7.90 -20.76 -4.61
CA ALA A 134 7.29 -21.73 -3.72
C ALA A 134 5.76 -21.48 -3.63
N THR A 135 4.96 -22.51 -3.88
CA THR A 135 3.51 -22.47 -3.69
C THR A 135 3.23 -22.22 -2.22
N VAL A 136 2.94 -20.98 -1.84
CA VAL A 136 2.65 -20.61 -0.45
C VAL A 136 1.37 -21.33 -0.02
N THR A 137 1.52 -22.46 0.64
CA THR A 137 0.41 -23.19 1.25
C THR A 137 -0.09 -22.30 2.39
N THR A 138 -1.30 -21.76 2.25
CA THR A 138 -1.83 -20.79 3.19
C THR A 138 -2.28 -21.51 4.46
N SER A 139 -1.36 -21.71 5.40
CA SER A 139 -1.68 -22.23 6.73
C SER A 139 -2.49 -21.19 7.51
N LYS A 140 -3.74 -21.51 7.84
CA LYS A 140 -4.54 -20.67 8.75
C LYS A 140 -4.08 -20.93 10.18
N TYR A 141 -3.38 -19.97 10.76
CA TYR A 141 -3.05 -20.00 12.18
C TYR A 141 -4.15 -19.30 12.98
N ASN A 142 -4.83 -20.05 13.84
CA ASN A 142 -5.67 -19.45 14.88
C ASN A 142 -4.74 -19.03 16.02
N MET A 143 -4.54 -17.72 16.19
CA MET A 143 -3.83 -17.22 17.37
C MET A 143 -4.67 -17.50 18.61
N GLY A 144 -4.07 -18.17 19.61
CA GLY A 144 -4.69 -18.47 20.90
C GLY A 144 -5.00 -17.21 21.72
N LEU A 145 -5.57 -17.42 22.91
CA LEU A 145 -5.79 -16.35 23.89
C LEU A 145 -4.45 -15.81 24.41
N GLU A 146 -4.47 -14.59 24.94
CA GLU A 146 -3.27 -13.97 25.53
C GLU A 146 -2.80 -14.80 26.73
N GLU A 147 -1.59 -15.36 26.63
CA GLU A 147 -0.90 -16.02 27.74
C GLU A 147 0.17 -15.09 28.31
N GLU A 148 0.34 -15.10 29.63
CA GLU A 148 1.49 -14.44 30.25
C GLU A 148 2.77 -15.21 29.89
N VAL A 149 3.59 -14.59 29.05
CA VAL A 149 4.89 -15.15 28.67
C VAL A 149 5.94 -14.67 29.67
N GLU A 150 6.52 -15.61 30.43
CA GLU A 150 7.56 -15.34 31.44
C GLU A 150 8.73 -14.49 30.87
N ARG A 151 9.15 -14.77 29.62
CA ARG A 151 10.26 -14.08 28.94
C ARG A 151 9.86 -12.87 28.10
N ARG A 152 8.70 -12.26 28.40
CA ARG A 152 8.16 -11.12 27.66
C ARG A 152 9.15 -9.97 27.50
N ASN A 153 9.84 -9.58 28.57
CA ASN A 153 10.75 -8.43 28.50
C ASN A 153 11.98 -8.73 27.63
N ASP A 154 12.55 -9.94 27.72
CA ASP A 154 13.71 -10.38 26.93
C ASP A 154 13.42 -10.36 25.43
N ILE A 155 12.26 -10.91 25.04
CA ILE A 155 11.85 -10.98 23.64
C ILE A 155 11.49 -9.57 23.13
N ILE A 156 10.87 -8.69 23.94
CA ILE A 156 10.66 -7.28 23.54
C ILE A 156 11.99 -6.57 23.29
N CYS A 157 12.96 -6.75 24.19
CA CYS A 157 14.30 -6.15 24.06
C CYS A 157 15.00 -6.66 22.79
N SER A 158 15.02 -7.98 22.60
CA SER A 158 15.64 -8.63 21.43
C SER A 158 14.97 -8.20 20.12
N ALA A 159 13.64 -8.18 20.07
CA ALA A 159 12.91 -7.71 18.90
C ALA A 159 13.19 -6.23 18.61
N SER A 160 13.28 -5.40 19.64
CA SER A 160 13.61 -3.98 19.49
C SER A 160 14.99 -3.75 18.91
N GLN A 161 15.97 -4.55 19.34
CA GLN A 161 17.33 -4.54 18.79
C GLN A 161 17.34 -5.00 17.33
N ILE A 162 16.74 -6.16 17.02
CA ILE A 162 16.73 -6.74 15.67
C ILE A 162 16.03 -5.82 14.67
N MET A 163 14.87 -5.29 15.04
CA MET A 163 14.04 -4.49 14.15
C MET A 163 14.39 -2.99 14.19
N ASN A 164 15.33 -2.60 15.06
CA ASN A 164 15.76 -1.22 15.28
C ASN A 164 14.57 -0.26 15.54
N TYR A 165 13.66 -0.68 16.43
CA TYR A 165 12.49 0.10 16.82
C TYR A 165 12.17 -0.17 18.29
N ALA A 166 11.86 0.85 19.09
CA ALA A 166 11.56 0.67 20.52
C ALA A 166 10.16 0.09 20.71
N TYR A 167 10.05 -1.23 20.82
CA TYR A 167 8.79 -1.88 21.15
C TYR A 167 8.57 -1.78 22.66
N ASN A 168 7.43 -1.22 23.05
CA ASN A 168 7.01 -1.23 24.46
C ASN A 168 6.05 -2.40 24.76
N ASN A 169 5.63 -3.13 23.72
CA ASN A 169 4.74 -4.28 23.78
C ASN A 169 4.75 -5.01 22.42
N TYR A 170 4.45 -6.31 22.37
CA TYR A 170 4.16 -7.01 21.09
C TYR A 170 2.87 -6.51 20.44
N LEU A 171 1.99 -5.92 21.25
CA LEU A 171 0.70 -5.39 20.82
C LEU A 171 0.87 -4.04 20.09
N ILE A 172 1.45 -4.04 18.88
CA ILE A 172 1.37 -2.90 17.96
C ILE A 172 -0.05 -2.76 17.34
N LEU A 173 -0.95 -3.71 17.58
CA LEU A 173 -2.38 -3.57 17.26
C LEU A 173 -3.17 -3.07 18.48
N ARG A 174 -2.82 -1.91 19.03
CA ARG A 174 -3.69 -1.24 20.00
C ARG A 174 -4.93 -0.72 19.29
N LYS A 175 -6.09 -1.23 19.73
CA LYS A 175 -7.41 -0.61 19.57
C LYS A 175 -7.30 0.86 19.98
N HIS A 176 -7.61 1.77 19.07
CA HIS A 176 -8.25 3.02 19.48
C HIS A 176 -9.75 2.69 19.52
N THR A 177 -10.22 2.39 20.72
CA THR A 177 -11.64 2.56 21.05
C THR A 177 -11.93 4.05 21.10
#